data_AF-A0A2E4XK32-F1
#
_entry.id   AF-A0A2E4XK32-F1
#
_cell.length_a   1.000
_cell.length_b   1.000
_cell.length_c   1.000
_cell.angle_alpha   90.00
_cell.angle_beta   90.00
_cell.angle_gamma   90.00
#
_symmetry.space_group_name_H-M   'P 1'
#
loop_
_entity.id
_entity.type
_entity.pdbx_description
1 polymer ?
#
loop_
_entity_poly.entity_id
_entity_poly.type
_entity_poly.pdbx_seq_one_letter_code
_entity_poly.pdbx_strand_id
1 'polypeptide(L)'
;MDLLDRIKEFSVTNPEAVPMIYDIMRMVTMQFVVQGLFSANNPTISLFNGVFIQTTLFLCLGIMIFWLIIYKLTSQVTLHPLIKY
;
A
#
# COMPACT_ATOMS: atom_id res chain seq x y z
N MET A 1 -22.14 -15.03 2.80
CA MET A 1 -20.71 -15.05 2.40
C MET A 1 -20.02 -14.02 3.27
N ASP A 2 -19.06 -14.45 4.08
CA ASP A 2 -18.41 -13.56 5.06
C ASP A 2 -17.39 -12.65 4.37
N LEU A 3 -17.07 -11.50 4.99
CA LEU A 3 -16.10 -10.55 4.43
C LEU A 3 -14.72 -11.21 4.25
N LEU A 4 -14.36 -12.09 5.18
CA LEU A 4 -13.11 -12.84 5.18
C LEU A 4 -13.03 -13.79 3.96
N ASP A 5 -14.14 -14.44 3.59
CA ASP A 5 -14.19 -15.33 2.44
C ASP A 5 -13.91 -14.58 1.14
N ARG A 6 -14.47 -13.36 1.00
CA ARG A 6 -14.26 -12.49 -0.17
C ARG A 6 -12.81 -12.01 -0.31
N ILE A 7 -12.19 -11.64 0.81
CA ILE A 7 -10.77 -11.24 0.83
C ILE A 7 -9.89 -12.42 0.43
N LYS A 8 -10.23 -13.62 0.93
CA LYS A 8 -9.50 -14.85 0.59
C LYS A 8 -9.63 -15.19 -0.89
N GLU A 9 -10.82 -15.16 -1.46
CA GLU A 9 -11.05 -15.40 -2.89
C GLU A 9 -10.30 -14.39 -3.78
N PHE A 10 -10.33 -13.11 -3.40
CA PHE A 10 -9.59 -12.06 -4.10
C PHE A 10 -8.07 -12.27 -4.04
N SER A 11 -7.55 -12.72 -2.88
CA SER A 11 -6.13 -13.02 -2.69
C SER A 11 -5.64 -14.21 -3.50
N VAL A 12 -6.49 -15.23 -3.70
CA VAL A 12 -6.15 -16.39 -4.53
C VAL A 12 -6.08 -15.98 -6.01
N THR A 13 -6.97 -15.08 -6.43
CA THR A 13 -7.01 -14.58 -7.82
C THR A 13 -5.87 -13.60 -8.11
N ASN A 14 -5.46 -12.81 -7.11
CA ASN A 14 -4.42 -11.78 -7.24
C ASN A 14 -3.39 -11.96 -6.12
N PRO A 15 -2.33 -12.77 -6.33
CA PRO A 15 -1.33 -13.04 -5.29
C PRO A 15 -0.59 -11.77 -4.83
N GLU A 16 -0.55 -10.72 -5.66
CA GLU A 16 0.00 -9.40 -5.35
C GLU A 16 -0.91 -8.55 -4.42
N ALA A 17 -2.18 -8.93 -4.24
CA ALA A 17 -3.11 -8.15 -3.44
C ALA A 17 -2.79 -8.14 -1.95
N VAL A 18 -2.41 -9.30 -1.41
CA VAL A 18 -2.06 -9.44 0.02
C VAL A 18 -0.85 -8.59 0.40
N PRO A 19 0.30 -8.67 -0.30
CA PRO A 19 1.45 -7.83 0.04
C PRO A 19 1.18 -6.33 -0.18
N MET A 20 0.38 -5.96 -1.18
CA MET A 20 -0.06 -4.58 -1.38
C MET A 20 -0.90 -4.05 -0.20
N ILE A 21 -1.88 -4.83 0.27
CA ILE A 21 -2.71 -4.46 1.44
C ILE A 21 -1.82 -4.33 2.68
N TYR A 22 -0.87 -5.25 2.87
CA TYR A 22 0.07 -5.17 3.98
C TYR A 22 0.91 -3.89 3.92
N ASP A 23 1.42 -3.50 2.75
CA ASP A 23 2.18 -2.27 2.58
C ASP A 23 1.34 -1.02 2.81
N ILE A 24 0.08 -1.01 2.38
CA ILE A 24 -0.87 0.08 2.68
C ILE A 24 -1.08 0.20 4.19
N MET A 25 -1.36 -0.90 4.88
CA MET A 25 -1.54 -0.90 6.34
C MET A 25 -0.28 -0.44 7.07
N ARG A 26 0.90 -0.89 6.62
CA ARG A 26 2.19 -0.45 7.14
C ARG A 26 2.38 1.06 6.96
N MET A 27 2.09 1.58 5.78
CA MET A 27 2.25 3.00 5.49
C MET A 27 1.28 3.86 6.30
N VAL A 28 0.00 3.48 6.38
CA VAL A 28 -0.98 4.19 7.20
C VAL A 28 -0.53 4.21 8.67
N THR A 29 -0.07 3.07 9.20
CA THR A 29 0.46 2.98 10.58
C THR A 29 1.62 3.94 10.79
N MET A 30 2.59 3.96 9.86
CA MET A 30 3.72 4.89 9.92
C MET A 30 3.27 6.35 9.88
N GLN A 31 2.32 6.72 9.03
CA GLN A 31 1.82 8.09 8.97
C GLN A 31 1.16 8.51 10.27
N PHE A 32 0.36 7.64 10.89
CA PHE A 32 -0.24 7.92 12.19
C PHE A 32 0.82 8.14 13.28
N VAL A 33 1.84 7.29 13.35
CA VAL A 33 2.92 7.41 14.33
C VAL A 33 3.72 8.70 14.12
N VAL A 34 4.16 8.95 12.88
CA VAL A 34 4.98 10.13 12.54
C VAL A 34 4.21 11.41 12.76
N GLN A 35 2.97 11.51 12.27
CA GLN A 35 2.14 12.70 12.43
C GLN A 35 1.78 12.94 13.90
N GLY A 36 1.56 11.87 14.67
CA GLY A 36 1.33 11.95 16.11
C GLY A 36 2.53 12.55 16.85
N LEU A 37 3.74 12.03 16.60
CA LEU A 37 4.97 12.56 17.19
C LEU A 37 5.24 14.00 16.74
N PHE A 38 4.99 14.31 15.47
CA PHE A 38 5.21 15.64 14.93
C PHE A 38 4.26 16.67 15.53
N SER A 39 2.98 16.34 15.68
CA SER A 39 1.99 17.20 16.35
C SER A 39 2.29 17.37 17.84
N ALA A 40 2.72 16.30 18.53
CA ALA A 40 3.13 16.38 19.93
C ALA A 40 4.32 17.34 20.16
N ASN A 41 5.23 17.42 19.20
CA ASN A 41 6.39 18.32 19.25
C ASN A 41 6.10 19.73 18.70
N ASN A 42 4.94 19.95 18.08
CA ASN A 42 4.56 21.21 17.45
C ASN A 42 3.10 21.56 17.80
N PRO A 43 2.84 22.24 18.93
CA PRO A 43 1.48 22.46 19.44
C PRO A 43 0.58 23.28 18.51
N THR A 44 1.16 24.01 17.55
CA THR A 44 0.43 24.75 16.51
C THR A 44 -0.12 23.86 15.40
N ILE A 45 0.32 22.61 15.32
CA ILE A 45 -0.01 21.69 14.23
C ILE A 45 -0.93 20.59 14.76
N SER A 46 -2.17 20.56 14.24
CA SER A 46 -3.10 19.48 14.52
C SER A 46 -2.63 18.16 13.93
N LEU A 47 -2.85 17.07 14.66
CA LEU A 47 -2.59 15.70 14.23
C LEU A 47 -3.38 15.37 12.95
N PHE A 48 -4.68 15.69 12.93
CA PHE A 48 -5.53 15.51 11.76
C PHE A 48 -5.65 16.83 11.01
N ASN A 49 -4.72 17.07 10.09
CA ASN A 49 -4.78 18.23 9.19
C ASN A 49 -4.90 17.78 7.73
N GLY A 50 -5.26 18.73 6.84
CA GLY A 50 -5.43 18.44 5.42
C GLY A 50 -4.19 17.87 4.75
N VAL A 51 -2.99 18.32 5.16
CA VAL A 51 -1.71 17.82 4.63
C VAL A 51 -1.49 16.36 5.04
N PHE A 52 -1.81 15.98 6.29
CA PHE A 52 -1.74 14.59 6.74
C PHE A 52 -2.63 13.67 5.91
N ILE A 53 -3.89 14.06 5.69
CA ILE A 53 -4.84 13.25 4.90
C ILE A 53 -4.35 13.14 3.46
N GLN A 54 -3.97 14.27 2.85
CA GLN A 54 -3.49 14.32 1.47
C GLN A 54 -2.23 13.48 1.26
N THR A 55 -1.22 13.62 2.13
CA THR A 55 0.04 12.86 2.03
C THR A 55 -0.20 11.37 2.26
N THR A 56 -1.04 10.99 3.22
CA THR A 56 -1.39 9.58 3.45
C THR A 56 -2.05 8.96 2.23
N LEU A 57 -3.03 9.65 1.61
CA LEU A 57 -3.68 9.18 0.39
C LEU A 57 -2.70 9.07 -0.79
N PHE A 58 -1.80 10.03 -0.96
CA PHE A 58 -0.80 10.01 -2.03
C PHE A 58 0.20 8.85 -1.89
N LEU A 59 0.62 8.55 -0.65
CA LEU A 59 1.50 7.41 -0.40
C LEU A 59 0.79 6.08 -0.65
N CYS A 60 -0.47 5.94 -0.21
CA CYS A 60 -1.27 4.75 -0.51
C CYS A 60 -1.45 4.56 -2.03
N LEU A 61 -1.72 5.64 -2.77
CA LEU A 61 -1.81 5.59 -4.23
C LEU A 61 -0.47 5.17 -4.87
N GLY A 62 0.66 5.68 -4.37
CA GLY A 62 1.99 5.27 -4.82
C GLY A 62 2.25 3.77 -4.63
N ILE A 63 1.84 3.21 -3.49
CA ILE A 63 1.93 1.77 -3.21
C ILE A 63 1.05 0.98 -4.19
N MET A 64 -0.18 1.43 -4.44
CA MET A 64 -1.07 0.79 -5.41
C MET A 64 -0.48 0.82 -6.83
N ILE A 65 0.10 1.94 -7.26
CA ILE A 65 0.78 2.07 -8.55
C ILE A 65 1.96 1.11 -8.64
N PHE A 66 2.78 0.99 -7.58
CA PHE A 66 3.89 0.05 -7.55
C PHE A 66 3.40 -1.39 -7.77
N TRP A 67 2.43 -1.84 -7.00
CA TRP A 67 1.95 -3.23 -7.07
C TRP A 67 1.14 -3.55 -8.34
N LEU A 68 0.34 -2.61 -8.83
CA LEU A 68 -0.53 -2.86 -9.99
C LEU A 68 0.19 -2.66 -11.33
N ILE A 69 1.19 -1.78 -11.38
CA ILE A 69 1.88 -1.42 -12.62
C ILE A 69 3.31 -1.94 -12.60
N ILE A 70 4.14 -1.46 -11.68
CA ILE A 70 5.59 -1.74 -11.68
C ILE A 70 5.87 -3.23 -11.44
N TYR A 71 5.22 -3.82 -10.44
CA TYR A 71 5.37 -5.24 -10.13
C TYR A 71 4.91 -6.12 -11.29
N LYS A 72 3.77 -5.80 -11.93
CA LYS A 72 3.30 -6.55 -13.10
C LYS A 72 4.25 -6.47 -14.29
N LEU A 73 4.81 -5.30 -14.55
CA LEU A 73 5.78 -5.12 -15.64
C LEU A 73 7.07 -5.94 -15.37
N THR A 74 7.60 -5.86 -14.15
CA THR A 74 8.83 -6.56 -13.78
C THR A 74 8.65 -8.08 -13.65
N SER A 75 7.50 -8.54 -13.16
CA SER A 75 7.20 -9.97 -13.06
C SER A 75 7.10 -10.64 -14.44
N GLN A 76 6.54 -9.94 -15.46
CA GLN A 76 6.48 -10.44 -16.83
C GLN A 76 7.86 -10.51 -17.50
N VAL A 77 8.74 -9.54 -17.24
CA VAL A 77 10.12 -9.55 -17.75
C VAL A 77 10.89 -10.77 -17.23
N THR A 78 10.59 -11.25 -16.02
CA THR A 78 11.29 -12.39 -15.40
C THR A 78 10.84 -13.76 -15.93
N LEU A 79 9.67 -13.84 -16.60
CA LEU A 79 9.16 -15.09 -17.20
C LEU A 79 9.63 -15.32 -18.65
N HIS A 80 10.07 -14.28 -19.35
CA HIS A 80 10.55 -14.38 -20.73
C HIS A 80 11.93 -15.07 -20.95
N PRO A 81 12.88 -15.17 -19.99
CA PRO A 81 14.16 -15.84 -20.24
C PRO A 81 14.11 -17.38 -20.11
N LEU A 82 12.98 -17.98 -19.68
CA LEU A 82 12.90 -19.43 -19.40
C LEU A 82 12.15 -20.25 -20.46
N ILE A 83 11.59 -19.62 -21.50
CA ILE A 83 10.95 -20.29 -22.64
C ILE A 83 11.80 -20.08 -23.90
N LYS A 84 13.06 -20.46 -23.80
CA LYS A 84 13.91 -20.78 -24.96
C LYS A 84 14.67 -22.01 -24.52
N TYR A 85 14.16 -23.19 -24.80
CA TYR A 85 14.85 -24.46 -25.10
C TYR A 85 13.78 -25.57 -25.13
#